data_AF-A0A419K424-F1
#
_entry.id   AF-A0A419K424-F1
#
_cell.length_a   1.000
_cell.length_b   1.000
_cell.length_c   1.000
_cell.angle_alpha   90.00
_cell.angle_beta   90.00
_cell.angle_gamma   90.00
#
_symmetry.space_group_name_H-M   'P 1'
#
loop_
_entity.id
_entity.type
_entity.pdbx_description
1 polymer ?
#
loop_
_entity_poly.entity_id
_entity_poly.type
_entity_poly.pdbx_seq_one_letter_code
_entity_poly.pdbx_strand_id
1 'polypeptide(L)' 'IDFETASVTRKTSNVTSACQFLFISGSTAEKITEKLGKRDKKVIIEALRNYKLEKNLENFKNVIQACNLQ' A
#
# COMPACT_ATOMS: atom_id res chain seq x y z
N ILE A 1 7.79 -16.33 -12.16
CA ILE A 1 6.81 -15.32 -11.70
C ILE A 1 6.94 -14.16 -12.67
N ASP A 2 5.93 -13.94 -13.50
CA ASP A 2 5.90 -12.82 -14.44
C ASP A 2 5.48 -11.56 -13.67
N PHE A 3 6.48 -10.81 -13.21
CA PHE A 3 6.30 -9.57 -12.46
C PHE A 3 5.79 -8.42 -13.34
N GLU A 4 6.05 -8.53 -14.64
CA GLU A 4 5.77 -7.48 -15.62
C GLU A 4 4.25 -7.43 -15.86
N THR A 5 3.65 -8.53 -16.31
CA THR A 5 2.21 -8.61 -16.57
C THR A 5 1.36 -8.37 -15.31
N ALA A 6 1.81 -8.87 -14.14
CA ALA A 6 1.14 -8.68 -12.85
C ALA A 6 1.20 -7.22 -12.33
N SER A 7 2.18 -6.43 -12.78
CA SER A 7 2.27 -5.00 -12.48
C SER A 7 1.43 -4.15 -13.43
N VAL A 8 1.34 -4.53 -14.72
CA VAL A 8 0.56 -3.76 -15.72
C VAL A 8 -0.95 -3.94 -15.51
N THR A 9 -1.40 -5.14 -15.18
CA THR A 9 -2.79 -5.40 -14.81
C THR A 9 -2.96 -5.19 -13.31
N ARG A 10 -3.16 -3.94 -12.86
CA ARG A 10 -3.38 -3.58 -11.44
C ARG A 10 -4.60 -4.31 -10.85
N LYS A 11 -4.47 -5.58 -10.48
CA LYS A 11 -5.37 -6.20 -9.52
C LYS A 11 -5.14 -5.44 -8.22
N THR A 12 -6.19 -4.81 -7.71
CA THR A 12 -6.19 -4.13 -6.42
C THR A 12 -5.64 -4.98 -5.28
N SER A 13 -5.69 -6.31 -5.42
CA SER A 13 -5.05 -7.27 -4.54
C SER A 13 -3.54 -7.06 -4.42
N ASN A 14 -2.81 -6.73 -5.49
CA ASN A 14 -1.35 -6.61 -5.42
C ASN A 14 -0.93 -5.38 -4.60
N VAL A 15 -1.55 -4.23 -4.87
CA VAL A 15 -1.31 -2.98 -4.10
C VAL A 15 -1.76 -3.15 -2.65
N THR A 16 -2.94 -3.72 -2.43
CA THR A 16 -3.47 -3.94 -1.08
C THR A 16 -2.59 -4.90 -0.30
N SER A 17 -2.25 -6.07 -0.85
CA SER A 17 -1.41 -7.07 -0.18
C SER A 17 -0.03 -6.54 0.13
N ALA A 18 0.59 -5.79 -0.80
CA ALA A 18 1.88 -5.15 -0.55
C ALA A 18 1.80 -4.16 0.63
N CYS A 19 0.81 -3.27 0.64
CA CYS A 19 0.66 -2.31 1.74
C CYS A 19 0.32 -2.99 3.08
N GLN A 20 -0.48 -4.04 3.07
CA GLN A 20 -0.82 -4.81 4.27
C GLN A 20 0.42 -5.50 4.86
N PHE A 21 1.21 -6.16 4.01
CA PHE A 21 2.46 -6.82 4.40
C PHE A 21 3.52 -5.84 4.92
N LEU A 22 3.66 -4.68 4.27
CA LEU A 22 4.70 -3.71 4.61
C LEU A 22 4.33 -2.81 5.80
N PHE A 23 3.06 -2.50 6.02
CA PHE A 23 2.70 -1.42 6.96
C PHE A 23 1.60 -1.75 7.97
N ILE A 24 0.84 -2.84 7.79
CA ILE A 24 -0.32 -3.13 8.64
C ILE A 24 -0.03 -4.24 9.65
N SER A 25 0.51 -5.37 9.20
CA SER A 25 0.62 -6.58 10.04
C SER A 25 1.88 -7.40 9.78
N GLY A 26 2.36 -8.05 10.83
CA GLY A 26 3.49 -8.99 10.77
C GLY A 26 4.83 -8.34 11.07
N SER A 27 5.85 -9.19 11.20
CA SER A 27 7.20 -8.79 11.59
C SER A 27 7.88 -7.86 10.59
N THR A 28 7.49 -7.91 9.32
CA THR A 28 7.96 -6.94 8.31
C THR A 28 7.46 -5.53 8.62
N ALA A 29 6.19 -5.37 9.00
CA ALA A 29 5.62 -4.07 9.34
C ALA A 29 6.24 -3.48 10.61
N GLU A 30 6.60 -4.33 11.57
CA GLU A 30 7.35 -3.93 12.78
C GLU A 30 8.75 -3.39 12.40
N LYS A 31 9.52 -4.15 11.62
CA LYS A 31 10.85 -3.73 11.14
C LYS A 31 10.80 -2.44 10.33
N ILE A 32 9.76 -2.27 9.53
CA ILE A 32 9.56 -1.03 8.77
C ILE A 32 9.22 0.13 9.70
N THR A 33 8.42 -0.09 10.73
CA THR A 33 8.10 0.93 11.74
C THR A 33 9.35 1.36 12.50
N GLU A 34 10.25 0.44 12.83
CA GLU A 34 11.54 0.74 13.46
C GLU A 34 12.45 1.60 12.57
N LYS A 35 12.48 1.34 11.26
CA LYS A 35 13.37 2.04 10.31
C LYS A 35 12.81 3.35 9.76
N LEU A 36 11.50 3.41 9.50
CA LEU A 36 10.83 4.51 8.80
C LEU A 36 9.86 5.29 9.70
N GLY A 37 9.78 4.94 10.98
CA GLY A 37 8.87 5.55 11.95
C GLY A 37 7.45 5.01 11.86
N LYS A 38 6.65 5.36 12.88
CA LYS A 38 5.24 4.95 12.97
C LYS A 38 4.40 5.63 11.90
N ARG A 39 3.69 4.83 11.12
CA ARG A 39 2.70 5.30 10.15
C ARG A 39 1.29 5.07 10.67
N ASP A 40 0.37 5.97 10.31
CA ASP A 40 -1.02 5.80 10.71
C ASP A 40 -1.68 4.70 9.87
N LYS A 41 -1.85 3.53 10.48
CA LYS A 41 -2.50 2.37 9.85
C LYS A 41 -3.91 2.71 9.37
N LYS A 42 -4.64 3.60 10.05
CA LYS A 42 -6.01 3.99 9.65
C LYS A 42 -5.97 4.74 8.32
N VAL A 43 -5.06 5.71 8.18
CA VAL A 43 -4.86 6.49 6.95
C VAL A 43 -4.50 5.57 5.78
N ILE A 44 -3.60 4.61 5.99
CA ILE A 44 -3.23 3.62 4.96
C ILE A 44 -4.44 2.76 4.56
N ILE A 45 -5.23 2.28 5.53
CA ILE A 45 -6.42 1.46 5.26
C ILE A 45 -7.48 2.26 4.49
N GLU A 46 -7.70 3.53 4.83
CA GLU A 46 -8.64 4.41 4.13
C GLU A 46 -8.21 4.69 2.70
N ALA A 47 -6.93 5.02 2.47
CA ALA A 47 -6.39 5.22 1.13
C ALA A 47 -6.54 3.95 0.27
N LEU A 48 -6.28 2.76 0.84
CA LEU A 48 -6.48 1.48 0.15
C LEU A 48 -7.96 1.18 -0.16
N ARG A 49 -8.89 1.61 0.69
CA ARG A 49 -10.34 1.49 0.42
C ARG A 49 -10.73 2.38 -0.75
N ASN A 50 -10.30 3.63 -0.76
CA ASN A 50 -10.60 4.58 -1.83
C ASN A 50 -10.01 4.11 -3.17
N TYR A 51 -8.77 3.61 -3.17
CA TYR A 51 -8.16 3.03 -4.37
C TYR A 51 -8.88 1.78 -4.88
N LYS A 52 -9.45 0.96 -3.98
CA LYS A 52 -10.25 -0.22 -4.36
C LYS A 52 -11.57 0.16 -5.04
N LEU A 53 -12.22 1.20 -4.53
CA LEU A 53 -13.45 1.77 -5.09
C LEU A 53 -13.16 2.36 -6.48
N GLU A 54 -12.19 3.27 -6.57
CA GLU A 54 -11.85 3.97 -7.80
C GLU A 54 -10.36 3.88 -8.12
N LYS A 55 -10.02 3.05 -9.11
CA LYS A 55 -8.64 2.67 -9.44
C LYS A 55 -7.94 3.68 -10.36
N ASN A 56 -8.05 4.97 -10.05
CA ASN A 56 -7.40 6.04 -10.82
C ASN A 56 -5.99 6.36 -10.29
N LEU A 57 -5.23 7.17 -11.03
CA LEU A 57 -3.86 7.55 -10.66
C LEU A 57 -3.82 8.37 -9.37
N GLU A 58 -4.81 9.21 -9.13
CA GLU A 58 -4.87 10.08 -7.95
C GLU A 58 -5.01 9.25 -6.67
N ASN A 59 -5.93 8.29 -6.66
CA ASN A 59 -6.11 7.39 -5.53
C ASN A 59 -4.89 6.49 -5.31
N PHE A 60 -4.17 6.15 -6.37
CA PHE A 60 -2.88 5.46 -6.22
C PHE A 60 -1.84 6.36 -5.54
N LYS A 61 -1.71 7.63 -5.95
CA LYS A 61 -0.81 8.60 -5.28
C LYS A 61 -1.18 8.79 -3.81
N ASN A 62 -2.48 8.85 -3.49
CA ASN A 62 -2.96 8.92 -2.11
C ASN A 62 -2.51 7.71 -1.27
N VAL A 63 -2.43 6.51 -1.85
CA VAL A 63 -1.87 5.33 -1.18
C VAL A 63 -0.36 5.50 -0.91
N ILE A 64 0.40 6.00 -1.88
CA ILE A 64 1.84 6.25 -1.73
C ILE A 64 2.10 7.33 -0.65
N GLN A 65 1.30 8.38 -0.63
CA GLN A 65 1.37 9.44 0.37
C GLN A 65 1.01 8.94 1.77
N ALA A 66 -0.06 8.14 1.91
CA ALA A 66 -0.43 7.51 3.18
C ALA A 66 0.68 6.58 3.68
N CYS A 67 1.47 6.03 2.77
CA CYS A 67 2.67 5.27 3.07
C CYS A 67 3.93 6.16 3.22
N ASN A 68 3.90 7.49 3.23
CA ASN A 68 5.11 8.33 3.31
C ASN A 68 6.25 7.86 2.37
N LEU A 69 5.92 7.51 1.13
CA LEU A 69 6.87 7.03 0.10
C LEU A 69 7.07 8.06 -1.03
N GLN A 70 6.80 9.34 -0.76
CA GLN A 70 6.99 10.46 -1.70
C GLN A 70 8.25 11.26 -1.40
#